data_AF-A0A0B2P2V8-F1
#
_entry.id   AF-A0A0B2P2V8-F1
#
_cell.length_a   1.000
_cell.length_b   1.000
_cell.length_c   1.000
_cell.angle_alpha   90.00
_cell.angle_beta   90.00
_cell.angle_gamma   90.00
#
_symmetry.space_group_name_H-M   'P 1'
#
loop_
_entity.id
_entity.type
_entity.pdbx_description
1 polymer ?
#
loop_
_entity_poly.entity_id
_entity_poly.type
_entity_poly.pdbx_seq_one_letter_code
_entity_poly.pdbx_strand_id
1 'polypeptide(L)'
;MEPNTASIVYYCTGSRVIASASSSPSPSFPIRHSGKKRVDESKTLTLDGIRNSLIRKEDSIIFSLLERAQYSYNADAFFTDGFNGSLVEFMVLQTENLHAQVGRYKSPDEHAFFPEDLPEPMLPPLL
;
A
#
# COMPACT_ATOMS: atom_id res chain seq x y z
N MET A 1 42.44 9.52 -25.86
CA MET A 1 41.24 10.04 -25.18
C MET A 1 40.30 8.86 -25.07
N GLU A 2 40.38 8.16 -23.95
CA GLU A 2 39.64 6.94 -23.63
C GLU A 2 38.50 7.29 -22.66
N PRO A 3 37.31 6.67 -22.76
CA PRO A 3 36.15 7.04 -21.95
C PRO A 3 36.18 6.38 -20.57
N ASN A 4 35.99 7.21 -19.54
CA ASN A 4 35.98 6.80 -18.14
C ASN A 4 34.76 5.92 -17.80
N THR A 5 35.00 4.64 -17.53
CA THR A 5 34.05 3.73 -16.88
C THR A 5 34.24 3.85 -15.37
N ALA A 6 33.27 4.43 -14.66
CA ALA A 6 33.28 4.48 -13.20
C ALA A 6 32.63 3.21 -12.62
N SER A 7 33.45 2.25 -12.20
CA SER A 7 33.01 1.13 -11.37
C SER A 7 32.78 1.62 -9.94
N ILE A 8 31.56 1.46 -9.43
CA ILE A 8 31.25 1.71 -8.02
C ILE A 8 31.77 0.51 -7.21
N VAL A 9 32.87 0.72 -6.50
CA VAL A 9 33.44 -0.24 -5.54
C VAL A 9 32.78 0.01 -4.18
N TYR A 10 31.97 -0.94 -3.69
CA TYR A 10 31.52 -0.94 -2.31
C TYR A 10 32.64 -1.51 -1.43
N TYR A 11 33.30 -0.64 -0.66
CA TYR A 11 34.21 -1.06 0.40
C TYR A 11 33.41 -1.52 1.63
N CYS A 12 33.37 -2.83 1.87
CA CYS A 12 32.98 -3.38 3.18
C CYS A 12 34.23 -3.47 4.06
N THR A 13 34.45 -2.50 4.93
CA THR A 13 35.47 -2.59 5.98
C THR A 13 34.89 -3.30 7.20
N GLY A 14 35.42 -4.49 7.46
CA GLY A 14 35.08 -5.28 8.64
C GLY A 14 35.58 -4.63 9.93
N SER A 15 34.77 -4.70 10.98
CA SER A 15 35.21 -4.56 12.36
C SER A 15 34.42 -5.54 13.22
N ARG A 16 35.16 -6.45 13.86
CA ARG A 16 34.66 -7.54 14.68
C ARG A 16 34.36 -6.99 16.07
N VAL A 17 33.09 -6.73 16.37
CA VAL A 17 32.64 -6.36 17.73
C VAL A 17 32.20 -7.63 18.45
N ILE A 18 32.90 -8.01 19.51
CA ILE A 18 32.42 -9.03 20.46
C ILE A 18 31.47 -8.30 21.41
N ALA A 19 30.17 -8.39 21.15
CA ALA A 19 29.13 -7.96 22.07
C ALA A 19 28.64 -9.18 22.85
N SER A 20 28.94 -9.24 24.15
CA SER A 20 28.30 -10.18 25.08
C SER A 20 26.87 -9.67 25.37
N ALA A 21 25.88 -10.19 24.65
CA ALA A 21 24.48 -9.95 24.94
C ALA A 21 23.97 -10.98 25.94
N SER A 22 23.76 -10.58 27.20
CA SER A 22 22.95 -11.34 28.14
C SER A 22 21.50 -11.30 27.66
N SER A 23 21.01 -12.41 27.11
CA SER A 23 19.62 -12.54 26.69
C SER A 23 18.72 -12.78 27.90
N SER A 24 18.26 -11.70 28.55
CA SER A 24 17.04 -11.79 29.34
C SER A 24 15.85 -11.83 28.36
N PRO A 25 14.98 -12.86 28.39
CA PRO A 25 13.79 -12.87 27.58
C PRO A 25 12.87 -11.73 28.06
N SER A 26 12.62 -10.77 27.17
CA SER A 26 11.56 -9.78 27.37
C SER A 26 10.25 -10.52 27.61
N PRO A 27 9.42 -10.13 28.60
CA PRO A 27 8.13 -10.77 28.80
C PRO A 27 7.30 -10.56 27.54
N SER A 28 7.09 -11.65 26.80
CA SER A 28 6.10 -11.71 25.75
C SER A 28 4.75 -11.47 26.41
N PHE A 29 4.23 -10.25 26.32
CA PHE A 29 2.86 -9.98 26.71
C PHE A 29 1.98 -10.88 25.84
N PRO A 30 1.20 -11.80 26.43
CA PRO A 30 0.23 -12.53 25.65
C PRO A 30 -0.77 -11.48 25.17
N ILE A 31 -0.76 -11.19 23.86
CA ILE A 31 -1.86 -10.46 23.24
C ILE A 31 -3.06 -11.37 23.38
N ARG A 32 -3.79 -11.20 24.48
CA ARG A 32 -5.08 -11.81 24.69
C ARG A 32 -6.00 -11.15 23.67
N HIS A 33 -6.09 -11.74 22.49
CA HIS A 33 -7.21 -11.50 21.59
C HIS A 33 -8.47 -11.94 22.33
N SER A 34 -9.06 -11.04 23.12
CA SER A 34 -10.45 -11.20 23.50
C SER A 34 -11.20 -11.30 22.18
N GLY A 35 -11.86 -12.42 21.89
CA GLY A 35 -12.61 -12.69 20.66
C GLY A 35 -13.81 -11.78 20.47
N LYS A 36 -13.67 -10.48 20.74
CA LYS A 36 -14.62 -9.44 20.45
C LYS A 36 -14.66 -9.29 18.93
N LYS A 37 -15.82 -9.64 18.37
CA LYS A 37 -16.21 -9.39 16.99
C LYS A 37 -15.95 -7.91 16.66
N ARG A 38 -15.18 -7.61 15.61
CA ARG A 38 -15.01 -6.23 15.13
C ARG A 38 -16.20 -5.87 14.27
N VAL A 39 -16.84 -4.75 14.55
CA VAL A 39 -18.01 -4.25 13.81
C VAL A 39 -17.71 -2.84 13.33
N ASP A 40 -18.11 -2.50 12.10
CA ASP A 40 -18.05 -1.11 11.64
C ASP A 40 -19.18 -0.26 12.27
N GLU A 41 -18.81 0.69 13.12
CA GLU A 41 -19.75 1.62 13.76
C GLU A 41 -19.82 2.98 13.05
N SER A 42 -19.11 3.14 11.92
CA SER A 42 -19.00 4.43 11.21
C SER A 42 -20.31 4.93 10.59
N LYS A 43 -21.26 4.01 10.33
CA LYS A 43 -22.53 4.25 9.60
C LYS A 43 -22.34 4.85 8.20
N THR A 44 -21.14 4.72 7.63
CA THR A 44 -20.82 5.29 6.32
C THR A 44 -21.46 4.51 5.17
N LEU A 45 -21.60 3.19 5.31
CA LEU A 45 -22.17 2.29 4.31
C LEU A 45 -23.66 2.02 4.59
N THR A 46 -24.45 3.10 4.67
CA THR A 46 -25.90 3.04 4.92
C THR A 46 -26.69 3.74 3.81
N LEU A 47 -27.92 3.28 3.57
CA LEU A 47 -28.80 3.90 2.56
C LEU A 47 -29.15 5.34 2.93
N ASP A 48 -29.32 5.64 4.22
CA ASP A 48 -29.59 6.99 4.72
C ASP A 48 -28.44 7.97 4.39
N GLY A 49 -27.20 7.47 4.36
CA GLY A 49 -26.00 8.24 4.07
C GLY A 49 -25.67 8.39 2.58
N ILE A 50 -26.42 7.74 1.67
CA ILE A 50 -26.00 7.58 0.27
C ILE A 50 -25.81 8.91 -0.45
N ARG A 51 -26.71 9.88 -0.23
CA ARG A 51 -26.63 11.21 -0.87
C ARG A 51 -25.32 11.92 -0.49
N ASN A 52 -24.98 11.93 0.79
CA ASN A 52 -23.78 12.59 1.28
C ASN A 52 -22.51 11.85 0.82
N SER A 53 -22.55 10.51 0.76
CA SER A 53 -21.45 9.70 0.23
C SER A 53 -21.18 10.03 -1.24
N LEU A 54 -22.23 10.12 -2.07
CA LEU A 54 -22.10 10.44 -3.48
C LEU A 54 -21.53 11.85 -3.72
N ILE A 55 -21.98 12.86 -2.96
CA ILE A 55 -21.43 14.22 -3.04
C ILE A 55 -19.93 14.21 -2.73
N ARG A 56 -19.51 13.52 -1.66
CA ARG A 56 -18.09 13.42 -1.31
C ARG A 56 -17.25 12.70 -2.37
N LYS A 57 -17.82 11.67 -3.02
CA LYS A 57 -17.17 10.95 -4.13
C LYS A 57 -17.08 11.82 -5.38
N GLU A 58 -18.12 12.62 -5.68
CA GLU A 58 -18.10 13.60 -6.77
C GLU A 58 -16.98 14.63 -6.58
N ASP A 59 -16.90 15.25 -5.40
CA ASP A 59 -15.85 16.22 -5.07
C ASP A 59 -14.45 15.60 -5.19
N SER A 60 -14.29 14.36 -4.72
CA SER A 60 -13.01 13.64 -4.79
C SER A 60 -12.59 13.38 -6.24
N ILE A 61 -13.51 12.95 -7.11
CA ILE A 61 -13.24 12.71 -8.53
C ILE A 61 -12.85 14.02 -9.23
N ILE A 62 -13.61 15.10 -9.02
CA ILE A 62 -13.32 16.41 -9.62
C ILE A 62 -11.91 16.86 -9.21
N PHE A 63 -11.59 16.77 -7.92
CA PHE A 63 -10.28 17.19 -7.43
C PHE A 63 -9.14 16.35 -8.00
N SER A 64 -9.26 15.02 -8.01
CA SER A 64 -8.24 14.13 -8.59
C SER A 64 -8.03 14.38 -10.09
N LEU A 65 -9.09 14.69 -10.84
CA LEU A 65 -8.97 15.04 -12.25
C LEU A 65 -8.29 16.39 -12.47
N LEU A 66 -8.60 17.39 -11.64
CA LEU A 66 -7.92 18.69 -11.67
C LEU A 66 -6.43 18.54 -11.34
N GLU A 67 -6.08 17.71 -10.35
CA GLU A 67 -4.68 17.39 -10.03
C GLU A 67 -3.97 16.71 -11.20
N ARG A 68 -4.59 15.71 -11.83
CA ARG A 68 -3.99 15.02 -12.99
C ARG A 68 -3.83 15.96 -14.19
N ALA A 69 -4.77 16.87 -14.41
CA ALA A 69 -4.75 17.80 -15.55
C ALA A 69 -3.60 18.83 -15.49
N GLN A 70 -2.91 18.96 -14.35
CA GLN A 70 -1.71 19.78 -14.24
C GLN A 70 -0.53 19.22 -15.07
N TYR A 71 -0.59 17.95 -15.45
CA TYR A 71 0.44 17.26 -16.23
C TYR A 71 -0.08 16.92 -17.63
N SER A 72 0.82 16.92 -18.63
CA SER A 72 0.50 16.44 -19.98
C SER A 72 0.19 14.93 -20.01
N TYR A 73 0.00 14.36 -21.20
CA TYR A 73 -0.36 12.93 -21.34
C TYR A 73 0.66 11.98 -20.69
N ASN A 74 1.97 12.25 -20.80
CA ASN A 74 3.06 11.45 -20.22
C ASN A 74 3.02 9.98 -20.67
N ALA A 75 3.20 9.72 -21.97
CA ALA A 75 3.09 8.39 -22.58
C ALA A 75 3.98 7.33 -21.90
N ASP A 76 5.18 7.72 -21.47
CA ASP A 76 6.16 6.83 -20.83
C ASP A 76 5.64 6.20 -19.52
N ALA A 77 4.62 6.80 -18.89
CA ALA A 77 3.98 6.23 -17.71
C ALA A 77 3.12 4.99 -18.02
N PHE A 78 2.70 4.82 -19.29
CA PHE A 78 1.92 3.70 -19.79
C PHE A 78 2.76 2.71 -20.59
N PHE A 79 3.83 3.17 -21.23
CA PHE A 79 4.72 2.37 -22.06
C PHE A 79 6.15 2.55 -21.55
N THR A 80 6.61 1.65 -20.68
CA THR A 80 7.93 1.75 -20.06
C THR A 80 8.84 0.63 -20.59
N ASP A 81 9.85 0.98 -21.39
CA ASP A 81 10.83 0.02 -21.89
C ASP A 81 11.67 -0.57 -20.74
N GLY A 82 11.83 -1.90 -20.72
CA GLY A 82 12.63 -2.61 -19.71
C GLY A 82 11.93 -2.86 -18.38
N PHE A 83 10.64 -2.55 -18.26
CA PHE A 83 9.80 -2.88 -17.11
C PHE A 83 8.67 -3.84 -17.53
N ASN A 84 8.40 -4.88 -16.73
CA ASN A 84 7.28 -5.78 -16.99
C ASN A 84 5.99 -5.11 -16.50
N GLY A 85 5.35 -4.36 -17.41
CA GLY A 85 4.13 -3.59 -17.15
C GLY A 85 4.34 -2.09 -17.36
N SER A 86 3.36 -1.29 -16.94
CA SER A 86 3.48 0.18 -16.96
C SER A 86 3.82 0.75 -15.57
N LEU A 87 4.37 1.97 -15.51
CA LEU A 87 4.56 2.68 -14.23
C LEU A 87 3.22 2.83 -13.48
N VAL A 88 2.14 3.15 -14.19
CA VAL A 88 0.81 3.26 -13.59
C VAL A 88 0.34 1.93 -13.00
N GLU A 89 0.51 0.83 -13.74
CA GLU A 89 0.17 -0.52 -13.28
C GLU A 89 0.95 -0.89 -12.01
N PHE A 90 2.26 -0.64 -11.98
CA PHE A 90 3.07 -0.84 -10.78
C PHE A 90 2.56 -0.03 -9.60
N MET A 91 2.30 1.27 -9.80
CA MET A 91 1.83 2.14 -8.72
C MET A 91 0.48 1.71 -8.17
N VAL A 92 -0.46 1.31 -9.04
CA VAL A 92 -1.77 0.80 -8.62
C VAL A 92 -1.58 -0.50 -7.86
N LEU A 93 -0.96 -1.52 -8.45
CA LEU A 93 -0.78 -2.84 -7.83
C LEU A 93 -0.09 -2.76 -6.47
N GLN A 94 0.98 -1.99 -6.34
CA GLN A 94 1.69 -1.86 -5.07
C GLN A 94 0.85 -1.14 -4.01
N THR A 95 0.04 -0.16 -4.40
CA THR A 95 -0.89 0.52 -3.50
C THR A 95 -2.01 -0.44 -3.06
N GLU A 96 -2.52 -1.27 -3.99
CA GLU A 96 -3.51 -2.29 -3.66
C GLU A 96 -2.94 -3.33 -2.70
N ASN A 97 -1.72 -3.80 -2.94
CA ASN A 97 -1.03 -4.73 -2.04
C ASN A 97 -0.92 -4.18 -0.62
N LEU A 98 -0.57 -2.90 -0.47
CA LEU A 98 -0.52 -2.23 0.83
C LEU A 98 -1.91 -2.16 1.49
N HIS A 99 -2.93 -1.77 0.74
CA HIS A 99 -4.30 -1.65 1.25
C HIS A 99 -4.97 -3.00 1.56
N ALA A 100 -4.60 -4.06 0.84
CA ALA A 100 -5.10 -5.41 1.06
C ALA A 100 -4.66 -5.96 2.42
N GLN A 101 -3.41 -5.68 2.83
CA GLN A 101 -2.88 -6.09 4.14
C GLN A 101 -3.72 -5.54 5.32
N VAL A 102 -4.35 -4.37 5.17
CA VAL A 102 -5.24 -3.79 6.18
C VAL A 102 -6.71 -4.12 5.97
N GLY A 103 -7.04 -4.97 4.99
CA GLY A 103 -8.39 -5.49 4.75
C GLY A 103 -9.31 -4.58 3.93
N ARG A 104 -8.77 -3.58 3.22
CA ARG A 104 -9.56 -2.63 2.41
C ARG A 104 -10.57 -3.34 1.50
N TYR A 105 -10.09 -4.33 0.75
CA TYR A 105 -10.89 -5.06 -0.24
C TYR A 105 -11.81 -6.14 0.35
N LYS A 106 -11.94 -6.21 1.68
CA LYS A 106 -13.05 -6.93 2.32
C LYS A 106 -14.26 -6.02 2.55
N SER A 107 -14.11 -4.68 2.41
CA SER A 107 -15.23 -3.74 2.43
C SER A 107 -16.11 -3.91 1.20
N PRO A 108 -17.46 -3.87 1.32
CA PRO A 108 -18.35 -4.14 0.19
C PRO A 108 -18.37 -3.03 -0.88
N ASP A 109 -17.80 -1.85 -0.60
CA ASP A 109 -17.74 -0.73 -1.54
C ASP A 109 -16.35 -0.54 -2.20
N GLU A 110 -15.36 -1.34 -1.81
CA GLU A 110 -13.98 -1.26 -2.29
C GLU A 110 -13.69 -2.39 -3.29
N HIS A 111 -13.16 -2.03 -4.46
CA HIS A 111 -12.96 -2.96 -5.58
C HIS A 111 -11.51 -2.85 -6.08
N ALA A 112 -10.81 -3.97 -6.14
CA ALA A 112 -9.43 -4.03 -6.63
C ALA A 112 -9.38 -4.02 -8.16
N PHE A 113 -8.35 -3.39 -8.73
CA PHE A 113 -8.03 -3.53 -10.14
C PHE A 113 -7.31 -4.85 -10.45
N PHE A 114 -6.48 -5.35 -9.52
CA PHE A 114 -5.70 -6.58 -9.65
C PHE A 114 -6.03 -7.60 -8.55
N PRO A 115 -7.26 -8.16 -8.51
CA PRO A 115 -7.72 -8.99 -7.39
C PRO A 115 -6.93 -10.28 -7.18
N GLU A 116 -6.35 -10.84 -8.24
CA GLU A 116 -5.60 -12.11 -8.19
C GLU A 116 -4.21 -11.96 -7.53
N ASP A 117 -3.69 -10.73 -7.46
CA ASP A 117 -2.33 -10.45 -6.99
C ASP A 117 -2.29 -9.96 -5.53
N LEU A 118 -3.44 -9.91 -4.83
CA LEU A 118 -3.54 -9.33 -3.50
C LEU A 118 -3.25 -10.32 -2.36
N PRO A 119 -2.51 -9.89 -1.31
CA PRO A 119 -2.30 -10.70 -0.12
C PRO A 119 -3.56 -10.76 0.75
N GLU A 120 -3.65 -11.80 1.58
CA GLU A 120 -4.68 -11.86 2.62
C GLU A 120 -4.45 -10.80 3.71
N PRO A 121 -5.53 -10.24 4.30
CA PRO A 121 -5.41 -9.24 5.35
C PRO A 121 -4.68 -9.76 6.59
N MET A 122 -3.81 -8.94 7.16
CA MET A 122 -3.11 -9.22 8.42
C MET A 122 -3.98 -8.94 9.65
N LEU A 123 -5.03 -8.14 9.47
CA LEU A 123 -5.96 -7.76 10.53
C LEU A 123 -7.17 -8.72 10.57
N PRO A 124 -7.74 -8.99 11.75
CA PRO A 124 -9.00 -9.75 11.84
C PRO A 124 -10.12 -9.06 11.05
N PRO A 125 -11.07 -9.83 10.45
CA PRO A 125 -12.17 -9.28 9.67
C PRO A 125 -12.98 -8.23 10.42
N LEU A 126 -13.44 -7.21 9.69
CA LEU A 126 -14.45 -6.25 10.13
C LEU A 126 -15.82 -6.72 9.60
N LEU A 127 -16.84 -6.66 10.45
CA LEU A 127 -18.21 -7.11 10.13
C LEU A 127 -19.20 -5.96 10.12
#